data_AF-A0A7V9EJX7-F1
#
_entry.id   AF-A0A7V9EJX7-F1
#
_cell.length_a   1.000
_cell.length_b   1.000
_cell.length_c   1.000
_cell.angle_alpha   90.00
_cell.angle_beta   90.00
_cell.angle_gamma   90.00
#
_symmetry.space_group_name_H-M   'P 1'
#
loop_
_entity.id
_entity.type
_entity.pdbx_description
1 polymer ?
#
loop_
_entity_poly.entity_id
_entity_poly.type
_entity_poly.pdbx_seq_one_letter_code
_entity_poly.pdbx_strand_id
1 'polypeptide(L)' 'MRLYVSLGPKFPEVIVPDVRNLAVEAATKALERAGLRARVLDSCGSGGATVLDTEPVAGAVARETDLVALFAC' A
#
# COMPACT_ATOMS: atom_id res chain seq x y z
N MET A 1 35.13 15.80 9.96
CA MET A 1 34.48 14.68 9.26
C MET A 1 32.97 14.92 9.31
N ARG A 2 32.29 15.12 8.18
CA ARG A 2 30.83 15.35 8.14
C ARG A 2 30.15 14.06 7.66
N LEU A 3 29.34 13.46 8.53
CA LEU A 3 28.53 12.30 8.21
C LEU A 3 27.24 12.79 7.56
N TYR A 4 27.04 12.49 6.27
CA TYR A 4 25.75 12.69 5.62
C TYR A 4 24.84 11.53 6.02
N VAL A 5 23.91 11.78 6.93
CA VAL A 5 22.79 10.88 7.18
C VAL A 5 21.72 11.26 6.17
N SER A 6 21.41 10.36 5.24
CA SER A 6 20.26 10.51 4.35
C SER A 6 19.00 10.50 5.19
N LEU A 7 18.51 11.69 5.54
CA LEU A 7 17.14 11.88 5.99
C LEU A 7 16.28 11.45 4.80
N GLY A 8 15.66 10.26 4.88
CA GLY A 8 14.73 9.76 3.88
C GLY A 8 13.76 10.87 3.45
N PRO A 9 13.29 10.84 2.21
CA PRO A 9 12.68 12.01 1.61
C PRO A 9 11.47 12.48 2.42
N LYS A 10 11.52 13.73 2.89
CA LYS A 10 10.41 14.45 3.56
C LYS A 10 9.28 14.71 2.57
N PHE A 11 8.57 13.65 2.17
CA PHE A 11 7.26 13.77 1.57
C PHE A 11 6.21 13.74 2.69
N PRO A 12 4.98 14.22 2.46
CA PRO A 12 3.87 13.91 3.37
C PRO A 12 3.79 12.37 3.48
N GLU A 13 4.27 11.89 4.62
CA GLU A 13 4.33 10.47 4.98
C GLU A 13 2.90 10.03 5.29
N VAL A 14 2.27 9.33 4.34
CA VAL A 14 0.97 8.71 4.52
C VAL A 14 1.22 7.28 5.00
N ILE A 15 0.64 6.94 6.14
CA ILE A 15 0.72 5.57 6.67
C ILE A 15 -0.22 4.71 5.84
N VAL A 16 0.31 3.64 5.25
CA VAL A 16 -0.51 2.66 4.52
C VAL A 16 -1.41 1.94 5.54
N PRO A 17 -2.75 2.05 5.44
CA PRO A 17 -3.64 1.30 6.32
C PRO A 17 -3.47 -0.20 6.10
N ASP A 18 -3.59 -0.98 7.19
CA ASP A 18 -3.61 -2.43 7.07
C ASP A 18 -4.94 -2.88 6.45
N VAL A 19 -4.83 -3.47 5.26
CA VAL A 19 -5.95 -3.97 4.48
C VAL A 19 -5.81 -5.46 4.18
N ARG A 20 -4.90 -6.16 4.86
CA ARG A 20 -4.74 -7.62 4.75
C ARG A 20 -6.00 -8.32 5.25
N ASN A 21 -6.33 -9.44 4.61
CA ASN A 21 -7.57 -10.20 4.86
C ASN A 21 -8.87 -9.45 4.57
N LEU A 22 -8.82 -8.23 3.99
CA LEU A 22 -10.01 -7.54 3.50
C LEU A 22 -10.29 -7.93 2.05
N ALA A 23 -11.56 -7.76 1.66
CA ALA A 23 -11.93 -7.82 0.26
C ALA A 23 -11.19 -6.74 -0.53
N VAL A 24 -10.78 -7.07 -1.76
CA VAL A 24 -10.04 -6.15 -2.63
C VAL A 24 -10.72 -4.78 -2.79
N GLU A 25 -12.04 -4.76 -2.92
CA GLU A 25 -12.83 -3.52 -3.01
C GLU A 25 -12.77 -2.69 -1.72
N ALA A 26 -12.83 -3.36 -0.56
CA ALA A 26 -12.73 -2.69 0.73
C ALA A 26 -11.34 -2.11 0.96
N ALA A 27 -10.30 -2.89 0.60
CA ALA A 27 -8.91 -2.47 0.65
C ALA A 27 -8.65 -1.26 -0.27
N THR A 28 -9.17 -1.31 -1.50
CA THR A 28 -9.05 -0.22 -2.47
C THR A 28 -9.68 1.06 -1.93
N LYS A 29 -10.90 0.98 -1.39
CA LYS A 29 -11.56 2.14 -0.76
C LYS A 29 -10.81 2.70 0.44
N ALA A 30 -10.21 1.84 1.27
CA ALA A 30 -9.43 2.27 2.42
C ALA A 30 -8.17 3.03 2.00
N LEU A 31 -7.47 2.54 0.97
CA LEU A 31 -6.30 3.20 0.38
C LEU A 31 -6.66 4.53 -0.28
N GLU A 32 -7.74 4.57 -1.07
CA GLU A 32 -8.21 5.80 -1.71
C GLU A 32 -8.60 6.88 -0.68
N ARG A 33 -9.24 6.49 0.43
CA ARG A 33 -9.55 7.40 1.55
C ARG A 33 -8.29 7.95 2.23
N ALA A 34 -7.20 7.20 2.22
CA ALA A 34 -5.91 7.66 2.68
C ALA A 34 -5.16 8.54 1.65
N GLY A 35 -5.72 8.74 0.45
CA GLY A 35 -5.05 9.47 -0.63
C GLY A 35 -4.02 8.63 -1.39
N LEU A 36 -4.06 7.30 -1.26
CA LEU A 36 -3.18 6.35 -1.92
C LEU A 36 -3.87 5.73 -3.13
N ARG A 37 -3.08 5.26 -4.10
CA ARG A 37 -3.61 4.56 -5.28
C ARG A 37 -3.45 3.06 -5.14
N ALA A 38 -4.56 2.35 -5.15
CA ALA A 38 -4.58 0.89 -5.12
C ALA A 38 -4.42 0.30 -6.52
N ARG A 39 -3.57 -0.71 -6.67
CA ARG A 39 -3.49 -1.54 -7.88
C ARG A 39 -3.67 -3.00 -7.54
N VAL A 40 -4.76 -3.59 -8.01
CA VAL A 40 -5.07 -5.00 -7.80
C VAL A 40 -4.25 -5.87 -8.74
N LEU A 41 -3.55 -6.85 -8.18
CA LEU A 41 -2.82 -7.88 -8.88
C LEU A 41 -3.36 -9.24 -8.42
N ASP A 42 -3.99 -9.97 -9.33
CA ASP A 42 -4.43 -11.34 -9.06
C ASP A 42 -3.23 -12.28 -9.03
N SER A 43 -2.81 -12.67 -7.83
CA SER A 43 -1.70 -13.62 -7.65
C SER A 43 -2.14 -15.07 -7.82
N CYS A 44 -3.42 -15.40 -7.58
CA CYS A 44 -3.93 -16.78 -7.67
C CYS A 44 -4.65 -17.13 -8.97
N GLY A 45 -4.90 -16.17 -9.87
CA GLY A 45 -5.58 -16.41 -11.15
C GLY A 45 -7.07 -16.81 -11.03
N SER A 46 -7.64 -16.78 -9.82
CA SER A 46 -9.04 -17.12 -9.53
C SER A 46 -9.97 -15.90 -9.41
N GLY A 47 -9.50 -14.69 -9.75
CA GLY A 47 -10.22 -13.44 -9.55
C GLY A 47 -10.18 -13.04 -8.08
N GLY A 48 -9.06 -12.49 -7.64
CA GLY A 48 -8.69 -12.30 -6.25
C GLY A 48 -9.79 -11.65 -5.43
N ALA A 49 -10.32 -12.40 -4.47
CA ALA A 49 -11.41 -11.94 -3.62
C ALA A 49 -10.86 -11.22 -2.37
N THR A 50 -9.71 -11.68 -1.86
CA THR A 50 -9.13 -11.24 -0.59
C THR A 50 -7.70 -10.76 -0.79
N VAL A 51 -7.33 -9.69 -0.11
CA VAL A 51 -5.94 -9.21 -0.08
C VAL A 51 -5.12 -10.12 0.82
N LEU A 52 -4.14 -10.81 0.22
CA LEU A 52 -3.14 -11.57 0.96
C LEU A 52 -2.00 -10.67 1.43
N ASP A 53 -1.55 -9.80 0.53
CA ASP A 53 -0.42 -8.92 0.80
C ASP A 53 -0.53 -7.58 0.07
N THR A 54 0.23 -6.60 0.55
CA THR A 54 0.34 -5.28 -0.08
C THR A 54 1.79 -4.85 -0.17
N GLU A 55 2.13 -4.16 -1.25
CA GLU A 55 3.44 -3.56 -1.42
C GLU A 55 3.29 -2.09 -1.84
N PRO A 56 3.75 -1.13 -1.01
CA PRO A 56 4.41 -1.32 0.29
C PRO A 56 3.53 -1.98 1.38
N VAL A 57 4.17 -2.63 2.35
CA VAL A 57 3.49 -3.38 3.43
C VAL A 57 2.60 -2.47 4.27
N ALA A 58 1.54 -3.04 4.82
CA ALA A 58 0.69 -2.36 5.81
C ALA A 58 1.53 -1.71 6.93
N GLY A 59 1.22 -0.46 7.27
CA GLY A 59 1.97 0.31 8.27
C GLY A 59 3.29 0.89 7.76
N ALA A 60 3.70 0.62 6.51
CA ALA A 60 4.80 1.33 5.89
C ALA A 60 4.41 2.78 5.59
N VAL A 61 5.44 3.61 5.50
CA VAL A 61 5.29 5.00 5.09
C VAL A 61 5.31 5.04 3.57
N ALA A 62 4.19 5.44 2.97
CA ALA A 62 4.06 5.70 1.55
C ALA A 62 3.89 7.21 1.32
N ARG A 63 4.05 7.64 0.07
CA ARG A 63 3.77 9.02 -0.32
C ARG A 63 2.29 9.16 -0.62
N GLU A 64 1.71 10.31 -0.33
CA GLU A 64 0.41 10.68 -0.85
C GLU A 64 0.45 10.54 -2.39
N THR A 65 -0.46 9.76 -2.99
CA THR A 65 -0.50 9.31 -4.41
C THR A 65 0.38 8.12 -4.82
N ASP A 66 1.13 7.49 -3.91
CA ASP A 66 1.92 6.30 -4.25
C ASP A 66 1.01 5.12 -4.65
N LEU A 67 1.54 4.28 -5.54
CA LEU A 67 0.86 3.07 -5.98
C LEU A 67 1.15 1.94 -5.00
N VAL A 68 0.10 1.45 -4.35
CA VAL A 68 0.13 0.27 -3.50
C VAL A 68 -0.38 -0.93 -4.31
N ALA A 69 0.51 -1.86 -4.58
CA ALA A 69 0.17 -3.14 -5.19
C ALA A 69 -0.56 -4.01 -4.16
N LEU A 70 -1.76 -4.47 -4.49
CA LEU A 70 -2.57 -5.39 -3.70
C LEU A 70 -2.46 -6.77 -4.35
N PHE A 71 -1.87 -7.72 -3.65
CA PHE A 71 -1.81 -9.12 -4.08
C PHE A 71 -3.04 -9.85 -3.58
N ALA A 72 -3.91 -10.22 -4.51
CA ALA A 72 -5.20 -10.80 -4.22
C ALA A 72 -5.31 -12.27 -4.63
N CYS A 73 -6.01 -13.02 -3.78
CA CYS A 73 -6.52 -14.36 -3.95
C CYS A 73 -7.87 -14.43 -3.22
#